data_AF-A0A2X2IY09-F1
#
_entry.id   AF-A0A2X2IY09-F1
#
_cell.length_a   1.000
_cell.length_b   1.000
_cell.length_c   1.000
_cell.angle_alpha   90.00
_cell.angle_beta   90.00
_cell.angle_gamma   90.00
#
_symmetry.space_group_name_H-M   'P 1'
#
loop_
_entity.id
_entity.type
_entity.pdbx_description
1 polymer ?
#
loop_
_entity_poly.entity_id
_entity_poly.type
_entity_poly.pdbx_seq_one_letter_code
_entity_poly.pdbx_strand_id
1 'polypeptide(L)'
;MVSNGVNQRILEGHEINEFYLYNVYRGSGSHFLADGSVDKNGGPRDGMIRTEQDMEWLKAMVAAGYSFQPADGIDPTKIWYGDLIYSDMNGDGVYGNVYDQKFMRKRATPAFNYGLSINMAYKGFDASMIWSASSGMSYYWNELYLNSSIVAQGKSVPALVANNHYYYNAANPSDPNNRIDGYYPRLKGVTDAQNGRTSDYYLYNASFVKLRNLQLGYTPS
;
A
#
# COMPACT_ATOMS: atom_id res chain seq x y z
N MET A 1 -13.68 23.75 -5.46
CA MET A 1 -12.77 22.80 -4.78
C MET A 1 -11.51 23.55 -4.39
N VAL A 2 -11.17 23.62 -3.11
CA VAL A 2 -9.90 24.20 -2.65
C VAL A 2 -9.04 23.04 -2.16
N SER A 3 -7.84 22.89 -2.72
CA SER A 3 -6.89 21.82 -2.38
C SER A 3 -5.90 22.32 -1.34
N ASN A 4 -5.73 21.57 -0.25
CA ASN A 4 -4.71 21.84 0.78
C ASN A 4 -3.55 20.81 0.75
N GLY A 5 -3.40 20.07 -0.35
CA GLY A 5 -2.30 19.13 -0.55
C GLY A 5 -2.55 18.21 -1.73
N VAL A 6 -1.48 17.64 -2.29
CA VAL A 6 -1.52 16.82 -3.53
C VAL A 6 -2.53 15.66 -3.46
N ASN A 7 -2.85 15.16 -2.26
CA ASN A 7 -3.69 13.98 -2.03
C ASN A 7 -4.93 14.21 -1.15
N GLN A 8 -5.23 15.47 -0.79
CA GLN A 8 -6.34 15.83 0.09
C GLN A 8 -7.26 16.81 -0.61
N ARG A 9 -8.54 16.45 -0.76
CA ARG A 9 -9.55 17.29 -1.40
C ARG A 9 -10.65 17.62 -0.41
N ILE A 10 -11.10 18.88 -0.45
CA ILE A 10 -12.28 19.34 0.32
C ILE A 10 -13.48 19.30 -0.65
N LEU A 11 -14.43 18.42 -0.39
CA LEU A 11 -15.68 18.28 -1.13
C LEU A 11 -16.86 18.18 -0.17
N GLU A 12 -17.98 18.80 -0.53
CA GLU A 12 -19.21 18.80 0.25
C GLU A 12 -19.74 17.36 0.41
N GLY A 13 -20.09 16.95 1.64
CA GLY A 13 -20.50 15.58 1.96
C GLY A 13 -19.36 14.60 2.33
N HIS A 14 -18.10 15.06 2.27
CA HIS A 14 -16.92 14.28 2.68
C HIS A 14 -16.21 14.92 3.88
N GLU A 15 -15.51 14.09 4.66
CA GLU A 15 -14.80 14.58 5.84
C GLU A 15 -13.58 15.43 5.44
N ILE A 16 -13.30 16.49 6.20
CA ILE A 16 -12.10 17.32 5.99
C ILE A 16 -10.83 16.46 6.08
N ASN A 17 -9.92 16.64 5.13
CA ASN A 17 -8.63 15.91 5.00
C ASN A 17 -8.75 14.40 4.74
N GLU A 18 -9.85 13.96 4.12
CA GLU A 18 -9.98 12.60 3.61
C GLU A 18 -9.00 12.36 2.43
N PHE A 19 -8.35 11.19 2.41
CA PHE A 19 -7.44 10.81 1.34
C PHE A 19 -8.21 10.47 0.06
N TYR A 20 -7.79 11.07 -1.06
CA TYR A 20 -8.33 10.80 -2.39
C TYR A 20 -7.24 10.14 -3.25
N LEU A 21 -7.28 8.81 -3.39
CA LEU A 21 -6.19 8.01 -3.96
C LEU A 21 -6.71 6.99 -4.99
N TYR A 22 -5.80 6.33 -5.69
CA TYR A 22 -6.09 5.14 -6.47
C TYR A 22 -6.28 3.92 -5.58
N ASN A 23 -7.19 3.03 -5.98
CA ASN A 23 -7.37 1.73 -5.36
C ASN A 23 -6.47 0.70 -6.05
N VAL A 24 -5.60 0.02 -5.31
CA VAL A 24 -4.96 -1.20 -5.79
C VAL A 24 -6.03 -2.27 -6.00
N TYR A 25 -5.93 -2.93 -7.15
CA TYR A 25 -6.81 -4.03 -7.55
C TYR A 25 -6.72 -5.20 -6.57
N ARG A 26 -7.84 -5.87 -6.28
CA ARG A 26 -7.88 -6.99 -5.35
C ARG A 26 -8.77 -8.08 -5.92
N GLY A 27 -8.13 -8.98 -6.67
CA GLY A 27 -8.78 -10.13 -7.28
C GLY A 27 -9.06 -11.26 -6.29
N SER A 28 -9.82 -12.25 -6.72
CA SER A 28 -10.06 -13.50 -5.97
C SER A 28 -8.83 -14.44 -5.95
N GLY A 29 -7.92 -14.29 -6.90
CA GLY A 29 -6.85 -15.27 -7.18
C GLY A 29 -7.28 -16.44 -8.08
N SER A 30 -8.52 -16.46 -8.59
CA SER A 30 -8.84 -17.20 -9.83
C SER A 30 -8.34 -16.39 -11.03
N HIS A 31 -8.05 -17.02 -12.16
CA HIS A 31 -7.57 -16.30 -13.36
C HIS A 31 -8.49 -16.51 -14.56
N PHE A 32 -9.04 -17.72 -14.71
CA PHE A 32 -9.94 -18.09 -15.80
C PHE A 32 -11.21 -18.73 -15.22
N LEU A 33 -12.32 -18.51 -15.91
CA LEU A 33 -13.59 -19.17 -15.66
C LEU A 33 -13.56 -20.60 -16.18
N ALA A 34 -14.55 -21.42 -15.79
CA ALA A 34 -14.62 -22.83 -16.20
C ALA A 34 -14.77 -23.02 -17.72
N ASP A 35 -15.26 -21.99 -18.43
CA ASP A 35 -15.38 -21.97 -19.89
C ASP A 35 -14.08 -21.52 -20.61
N GLY A 36 -13.01 -21.24 -19.86
CA GLY A 36 -11.73 -20.78 -20.38
C GLY A 36 -11.64 -19.28 -20.66
N SER A 37 -12.72 -18.51 -20.47
CA SER A 37 -12.68 -17.05 -20.56
C SER A 37 -11.98 -16.43 -19.35
N VAL A 38 -11.42 -15.22 -19.51
CA VAL A 38 -10.74 -14.52 -18.42
C VAL A 38 -11.73 -14.11 -17.33
N ASP A 39 -11.40 -14.40 -16.08
CA ASP A 39 -12.18 -13.94 -14.94
C ASP A 39 -11.82 -12.49 -14.61
N LYS A 40 -12.66 -11.53 -14.99
CA LYS A 40 -12.42 -10.10 -14.73
C LYS A 40 -12.34 -9.73 -13.24
N ASN A 41 -12.89 -10.56 -12.35
CA ASN A 41 -12.83 -10.40 -10.89
C ASN A 41 -11.72 -11.29 -10.28
N GLY A 42 -11.04 -12.04 -11.13
CA GLY A 42 -9.87 -12.85 -10.86
C GLY A 42 -8.59 -12.02 -10.73
N GLY A 43 -7.45 -12.61 -11.09
CA GLY A 43 -6.14 -11.98 -11.05
C GLY A 43 -5.55 -11.87 -9.63
N PRO A 44 -4.55 -11.01 -9.45
CA PRO A 44 -3.76 -10.96 -8.22
C PRO A 44 -4.59 -10.51 -7.00
N ARG A 45 -4.42 -11.21 -5.88
CA ARG A 45 -5.18 -10.97 -4.64
C ARG A 45 -4.88 -9.63 -3.96
N ASP A 46 -3.65 -9.17 -4.10
CA ASP A 46 -3.16 -7.93 -3.51
C ASP A 46 -2.80 -6.88 -4.57
N GLY A 47 -3.21 -7.14 -5.82
CA GLY A 47 -3.01 -6.24 -6.95
C GLY A 47 -1.60 -6.23 -7.51
N MET A 48 -0.65 -6.97 -6.95
CA MET A 48 0.68 -7.10 -7.54
C MET A 48 0.73 -8.30 -8.48
N ILE A 49 1.31 -8.15 -9.67
CA ILE A 49 1.53 -9.30 -10.58
C ILE A 49 2.65 -10.18 -10.00
N ARG A 50 2.30 -11.24 -9.27
CA ARG A 50 3.28 -12.05 -8.53
C ARG A 50 3.73 -13.30 -9.26
N THR A 51 2.81 -13.91 -9.99
CA THR A 51 2.99 -15.24 -10.59
C THR A 51 2.77 -15.21 -12.09
N GLU A 52 3.20 -16.27 -12.78
CA GLU A 52 2.94 -16.45 -14.20
C GLU A 52 1.43 -16.45 -14.50
N GLN A 53 0.61 -17.03 -13.62
CA GLN A 53 -0.85 -17.00 -13.75
C GLN A 53 -1.42 -15.58 -13.67
N ASP A 54 -0.88 -14.72 -12.80
CA ASP A 54 -1.28 -13.30 -12.74
C ASP A 54 -0.93 -12.57 -14.04
N MET A 55 0.21 -12.92 -14.64
CA MET A 55 0.65 -12.37 -15.93
C MET A 55 -0.21 -12.87 -17.09
N GLU A 56 -0.57 -14.15 -17.11
CA GLU A 56 -1.49 -14.73 -18.10
C GLU A 56 -2.88 -14.08 -18.01
N TRP A 57 -3.39 -13.88 -16.80
CA TRP A 57 -4.62 -13.12 -16.57
C TRP A 57 -4.54 -11.71 -17.13
N LEU A 58 -3.45 -10.98 -16.84
CA LEU A 58 -3.27 -9.62 -17.35
C LEU A 58 -3.26 -9.60 -18.89
N LYS A 59 -2.55 -10.54 -19.52
CA LYS A 59 -2.54 -10.70 -20.98
C LYS A 59 -3.93 -11.00 -21.53
N ALA A 60 -4.68 -11.88 -20.88
CA ALA A 60 -6.03 -12.24 -21.31
C ALA A 60 -7.03 -11.09 -21.14
N MET A 61 -6.90 -10.30 -20.06
CA MET A 61 -7.66 -9.05 -19.88
C MET A 61 -7.37 -8.06 -21.01
N VAL A 62 -6.10 -7.84 -21.34
CA VAL A 62 -5.73 -6.96 -22.47
C VAL A 62 -6.28 -7.49 -23.80
N ALA A 63 -6.20 -8.80 -24.04
CA ALA A 63 -6.76 -9.43 -25.24
C ALA A 63 -8.30 -9.31 -25.31
N ALA A 64 -8.98 -9.25 -24.16
CA ALA A 64 -10.42 -9.01 -24.07
C ALA A 64 -10.81 -7.53 -24.24
N GLY A 65 -9.84 -6.62 -24.46
CA GLY A 65 -10.07 -5.20 -24.75
C GLY A 65 -9.95 -4.27 -23.55
N TYR A 66 -9.58 -4.78 -22.36
CA TYR A 66 -9.30 -3.94 -21.20
C TYR A 66 -7.91 -3.28 -21.34
N SER A 67 -7.74 -2.13 -20.69
CA SER A 67 -6.45 -1.41 -20.66
C SER A 67 -6.05 -1.08 -19.22
N PHE A 68 -4.76 -0.89 -18.98
CA PHE A 68 -4.20 -0.77 -17.63
C PHE A 68 -3.26 0.42 -17.55
N GLN A 69 -3.73 1.49 -16.94
CA GLN A 69 -3.00 2.74 -16.79
C GLN A 69 -2.22 2.77 -15.46
N PRO A 70 -1.14 3.57 -15.35
CA PRO A 70 -0.61 4.50 -16.37
C PRO A 70 0.33 3.91 -17.41
N ALA A 71 0.91 2.73 -17.21
CA ALA A 71 1.98 2.24 -18.09
C ALA A 71 1.49 1.67 -19.43
N ASP A 72 0.23 1.24 -19.49
CA ASP A 72 -0.52 0.77 -20.67
C ASP A 72 0.24 -0.19 -21.58
N GLY A 73 0.15 -1.48 -21.23
CA GLY A 73 0.74 -2.59 -21.96
C GLY A 73 1.66 -3.44 -21.09
N ILE A 74 2.06 -4.58 -21.65
CA ILE A 74 2.77 -5.64 -20.93
C ILE A 74 4.17 -5.76 -21.52
N ASP A 75 5.16 -5.25 -20.79
CA ASP A 75 6.57 -5.23 -21.17
C ASP A 75 7.41 -4.91 -19.92
N PRO A 76 8.67 -5.38 -19.80
CA PRO A 76 9.55 -5.01 -18.69
C PRO A 76 9.67 -3.50 -18.45
N THR A 77 9.52 -2.65 -19.47
CA THR A 77 9.49 -1.18 -19.35
C THR A 77 8.13 -0.62 -18.94
N LYS A 78 7.04 -1.38 -19.16
CA LYS A 78 5.65 -1.07 -18.82
C LYS A 78 5.22 -1.84 -17.57
N ILE A 79 4.10 -2.56 -17.63
CA ILE A 79 3.61 -3.47 -16.58
C ILE A 79 4.30 -4.83 -16.74
N TRP A 80 4.90 -5.30 -15.65
CA TRP A 80 5.59 -6.58 -15.56
C TRP A 80 5.40 -7.22 -14.18
N TYR A 81 6.05 -8.36 -13.96
CA TYR A 81 6.11 -9.01 -12.65
C TYR A 81 6.59 -8.05 -11.56
N GLY A 82 5.86 -8.01 -10.45
CA GLY A 82 6.13 -7.14 -9.31
C GLY A 82 5.54 -5.73 -9.43
N ASP A 83 4.82 -5.42 -10.51
CA ASP A 83 4.10 -4.15 -10.63
C ASP A 83 2.69 -4.24 -10.06
N LEU A 84 2.22 -3.13 -9.50
CA LEU A 84 0.86 -2.97 -9.00
C LEU A 84 -0.14 -2.72 -10.15
N ILE A 85 -1.33 -3.27 -10.01
CA ILE A 85 -2.52 -3.02 -10.84
C ILE A 85 -3.51 -2.20 -10.03
N TYR A 86 -4.16 -1.25 -10.69
CA TYR A 86 -5.18 -0.39 -10.08
C TYR A 86 -6.57 -0.82 -10.52
N SER A 87 -7.57 -0.58 -9.67
CA SER A 87 -8.96 -0.94 -9.96
C SER A 87 -9.57 0.02 -10.98
N ASP A 88 -10.38 -0.52 -11.88
CA ASP A 88 -11.41 0.24 -12.60
C ASP A 88 -12.57 0.52 -11.61
N MET A 89 -12.75 1.78 -11.25
CA MET A 89 -13.77 2.23 -10.29
C MET A 89 -15.00 2.80 -10.99
N ASN A 90 -14.89 3.21 -12.25
CA ASN A 90 -15.99 3.81 -13.02
C ASN A 90 -16.66 2.82 -14.00
N GLY A 91 -16.08 1.64 -14.18
CA GLY A 91 -16.60 0.54 -15.00
C GLY A 91 -16.40 0.73 -16.50
N ASP A 92 -15.47 1.58 -16.94
CA ASP A 92 -15.22 1.86 -18.36
C ASP A 92 -14.23 0.90 -19.04
N GLY A 93 -13.68 -0.05 -18.28
CA GLY A 93 -12.72 -1.05 -18.77
C GLY A 93 -11.28 -0.53 -18.89
N VAL A 94 -11.00 0.70 -18.44
CA VAL A 94 -9.67 1.31 -18.37
C VAL A 94 -9.22 1.37 -16.92
N TYR A 95 -8.56 0.29 -16.48
CA TYR A 95 -8.12 0.12 -15.10
C TYR A 95 -7.08 1.15 -14.69
N GLY A 96 -7.36 1.90 -13.63
CA GLY A 96 -6.44 2.91 -13.10
C GLY A 96 -6.38 4.16 -13.95
N ASN A 97 -7.42 4.55 -14.67
CA ASN A 97 -7.44 5.83 -15.37
C ASN A 97 -7.63 7.01 -14.38
N VAL A 98 -7.58 8.26 -14.86
CA VAL A 98 -7.70 9.45 -13.98
C VAL A 98 -9.03 9.58 -13.23
N TYR A 99 -10.06 8.85 -13.65
CA TYR A 99 -11.39 8.81 -13.04
C TYR A 99 -11.53 7.72 -11.97
N ASP A 100 -10.50 6.88 -11.78
CA ASP A 100 -10.53 5.77 -10.82
C ASP A 100 -10.06 6.12 -9.40
N GLN A 101 -9.81 7.39 -9.14
CA GLN A 101 -9.53 7.84 -7.79
C GLN A 101 -10.81 7.91 -6.97
N LYS A 102 -10.69 7.60 -5.67
CA LYS A 102 -11.83 7.72 -4.75
C LYS A 102 -11.41 8.19 -3.37
N PHE A 103 -12.40 8.70 -2.65
CA PHE A 103 -12.30 8.98 -1.22
C PHE A 103 -12.20 7.67 -0.41
N MET A 104 -11.14 7.55 0.39
CA MET A 104 -10.75 6.31 1.05
C MET A 104 -11.48 6.03 2.37
N ARG A 105 -12.28 6.97 2.87
CA ARG A 105 -12.83 6.99 4.24
C ARG A 105 -11.75 6.86 5.30
N LYS A 106 -10.58 7.42 5.00
CA LYS A 106 -9.42 7.51 5.88
C LYS A 106 -8.90 8.94 5.85
N ARG A 107 -8.41 9.42 6.99
CA ARG A 107 -7.98 10.80 7.22
C ARG A 107 -6.67 10.85 8.00
N ALA A 108 -5.92 11.94 7.84
CA ALA A 108 -4.67 12.15 8.58
C ALA A 108 -4.90 12.55 10.05
N THR A 109 -6.08 13.08 10.37
CA THR A 109 -6.43 13.53 11.72
C THR A 109 -7.00 12.39 12.56
N PRO A 110 -6.58 12.20 13.83
CA PRO A 110 -7.19 11.20 14.73
C PRO A 110 -8.70 11.39 14.86
N ALA A 111 -9.46 10.29 14.79
CA ALA A 111 -10.88 10.29 15.11
C ALA A 111 -11.10 10.32 16.63
N PHE A 112 -10.25 9.62 17.38
CA PHE A 112 -10.31 9.58 18.84
C PHE A 112 -8.92 9.64 19.44
N ASN A 113 -8.80 10.34 20.57
CA ASN A 113 -7.60 10.38 21.40
C ASN A 113 -7.96 9.90 22.81
N TYR A 114 -7.10 9.10 23.41
CA TYR A 114 -7.29 8.51 24.73
C TYR A 114 -6.05 8.75 25.61
N GLY A 115 -6.27 8.86 26.91
CA GLY A 115 -5.23 8.93 27.92
C GLY A 115 -5.58 8.01 29.08
N LEU A 116 -4.60 7.29 29.61
CA LEU A 116 -4.78 6.41 30.76
C LEU A 116 -3.61 6.57 31.74
N SER A 117 -3.93 6.90 32.99
CA SER A 117 -2.96 6.95 34.08
C SER A 117 -3.21 5.81 35.05
N ILE A 118 -2.20 4.99 35.30
CA ILE A 118 -2.26 3.84 36.21
C ILE A 118 -1.29 4.08 37.35
N ASN A 119 -1.77 3.98 38.59
CA ASN A 119 -0.93 3.99 39.79
C ASN A 119 -1.19 2.69 40.57
N MET A 120 -0.12 2.01 40.98
CA MET A 120 -0.18 0.75 41.72
C MET A 120 0.80 0.84 42.89
N ALA A 121 0.43 0.26 44.04
CA ALA A 121 1.31 0.15 45.19
C ALA A 121 1.12 -1.21 45.87
N TYR A 122 2.22 -1.88 46.22
CA TYR A 122 2.20 -3.19 46.86
C TYR A 122 3.51 -3.49 47.60
N LYS A 123 3.43 -3.83 48.90
CA LYS A 123 4.57 -4.25 49.75
C LYS A 123 5.81 -3.35 49.64
N GLY A 124 5.61 -2.04 49.74
CA GLY A 124 6.70 -1.05 49.64
C GLY A 124 7.08 -0.69 48.21
N PHE A 125 6.63 -1.41 47.18
CA PHE A 125 6.80 -1.00 45.78
C PHE A 125 5.65 -0.10 45.34
N ASP A 126 5.96 0.87 44.48
CA ASP A 126 4.99 1.69 43.76
C ASP A 126 5.34 1.76 42.27
N ALA A 127 4.32 1.95 41.44
CA ALA A 127 4.46 2.11 40.01
C ALA A 127 3.45 3.16 39.52
N SER A 128 3.91 4.09 38.69
CA SER A 128 3.09 5.08 37.99
C SER A 128 3.33 4.99 36.50
N MET A 129 2.26 4.90 35.71
CA MET A 129 2.31 4.83 34.26
C MET A 129 1.36 5.85 33.64
N ILE A 130 1.82 6.51 32.59
CA ILE A 130 1.00 7.38 31.75
C ILE A 130 1.00 6.82 30.34
N TRP A 131 -0.18 6.52 29.80
CA TRP A 131 -0.39 6.03 28.46
C TRP A 131 -1.17 7.06 27.64
N SER A 132 -0.82 7.19 26.36
CA SER A 132 -1.54 7.97 25.36
C SER A 132 -1.87 7.09 24.17
N ALA A 133 -3.06 7.21 23.61
CA ALA A 133 -3.45 6.51 22.40
C ALA A 133 -4.22 7.41 21.44
N SER A 134 -4.14 7.11 20.15
CA SER A 134 -4.92 7.77 19.11
C SER A 134 -5.41 6.71 18.13
N SER A 135 -6.64 6.84 17.65
CA SER A 135 -7.24 5.87 16.72
C SER A 135 -8.02 6.55 15.59
N GLY A 136 -8.20 5.81 14.49
CA GLY A 136 -8.96 6.27 13.34
C GLY A 136 -8.23 7.27 12.44
N MET A 137 -6.89 7.26 12.47
CA MET A 137 -6.05 8.02 11.53
C MET A 137 -5.24 7.10 10.62
N SER A 138 -4.86 7.65 9.47
CA SER A 138 -4.00 6.99 8.49
C SER A 138 -2.93 7.94 7.99
N TYR A 139 -1.82 7.38 7.56
CA TYR A 139 -0.69 8.13 7.03
C TYR A 139 -0.33 7.58 5.66
N TYR A 140 -0.27 8.47 4.66
CA TYR A 140 0.25 8.11 3.36
C TYR A 140 1.78 8.22 3.39
N TRP A 141 2.47 7.14 3.07
CA TRP A 141 3.93 7.08 3.12
C TRP A 141 4.48 6.36 1.89
N ASN A 142 5.01 7.12 0.95
CA ASN A 142 5.77 6.60 -0.20
C ASN A 142 6.86 7.63 -0.52
N GLU A 143 7.90 7.61 0.29
CA GLU A 143 8.96 8.60 0.22
C GLU A 143 10.20 8.00 -0.45
N LEU A 144 10.71 8.73 -1.45
CA LEU A 144 11.97 8.40 -2.10
C LEU A 144 13.07 8.29 -1.04
N TYR A 145 13.91 7.26 -1.17
CA TYR A 145 14.99 6.97 -0.23
C TYR A 145 14.55 6.57 1.19
N LEU A 146 13.26 6.31 1.44
CA LEU A 146 12.79 5.72 2.69
C LEU A 146 12.09 4.38 2.45
N ASN A 147 10.93 4.39 1.80
CA ASN A 147 10.10 3.20 1.59
C ASN A 147 9.56 3.05 0.16
N SER A 148 10.02 3.88 -0.77
CA SER A 148 9.68 3.74 -2.19
C SER A 148 10.48 2.62 -2.87
N SER A 149 9.84 1.87 -3.77
CA SER A 149 10.53 0.93 -4.69
C SER A 149 11.21 1.64 -5.86
N ILE A 150 11.00 2.96 -6.01
CA ILE A 150 11.64 3.77 -7.03
C ILE A 150 13.09 4.05 -6.63
N VAL A 151 14.01 3.72 -7.54
CA VAL A 151 15.45 3.90 -7.34
C VAL A 151 15.99 5.00 -8.25
N ALA A 152 17.02 5.71 -7.76
CA ALA A 152 17.71 6.75 -8.51
C ALA A 152 19.20 6.43 -8.63
N GLN A 153 19.80 6.75 -9.77
CA GLN A 153 21.22 6.53 -9.99
C GLN A 153 22.06 7.33 -8.98
N GLY A 154 23.12 6.71 -8.44
CA GLY A 154 23.98 7.34 -7.45
C GLY A 154 23.36 7.46 -6.05
N LYS A 155 22.23 6.78 -5.79
CA LYS A 155 21.55 6.75 -4.49
C LYS A 155 21.41 5.31 -4.01
N SER A 156 21.56 5.10 -2.72
CA SER A 156 21.36 3.80 -2.10
C SER A 156 19.88 3.46 -2.00
N VAL A 157 19.56 2.18 -2.18
CA VAL A 157 18.22 1.66 -1.91
C VAL A 157 18.07 1.47 -0.39
N PRO A 158 16.96 1.93 0.22
CA PRO A 158 16.74 1.74 1.66
C PRO A 158 16.69 0.25 2.02
N ALA A 159 17.30 -0.14 3.14
CA ALA A 159 17.36 -1.54 3.56
C ALA A 159 15.96 -2.18 3.70
N LEU A 160 14.96 -1.39 4.15
CA LEU A 160 13.56 -1.80 4.26
C LEU A 160 13.00 -2.31 2.91
N VAL A 161 13.37 -1.66 1.81
CA VAL A 161 12.93 -1.98 0.45
C VAL A 161 13.84 -3.03 -0.15
N ALA A 162 15.17 -2.85 -0.07
CA ALA A 162 16.15 -3.78 -0.62
C ALA A 162 15.93 -5.21 -0.09
N ASN A 163 15.58 -5.36 1.19
CA ASN A 163 15.37 -6.65 1.83
C ASN A 163 13.96 -7.22 1.63
N ASN A 164 13.03 -6.51 0.99
CA ASN A 164 11.64 -6.96 0.89
C ASN A 164 10.95 -6.48 -0.42
N HIS A 165 11.69 -6.28 -1.49
CA HIS A 165 11.15 -5.95 -2.80
C HIS A 165 10.86 -7.21 -3.60
N TYR A 166 9.86 -7.15 -4.47
CA TYR A 166 9.58 -8.20 -5.41
C TYR A 166 10.73 -8.33 -6.40
N TYR A 167 11.20 -9.56 -6.59
CA TYR A 167 12.14 -9.90 -7.64
C TYR A 167 11.80 -11.26 -8.22
N TYR A 168 11.74 -11.37 -9.54
CA TYR A 168 11.50 -12.63 -10.21
C TYR A 168 12.30 -12.68 -11.51
N ASN A 169 13.16 -13.70 -11.59
CA ASN A 169 13.93 -14.02 -12.78
C ASN A 169 13.11 -14.94 -13.69
N ALA A 170 12.39 -14.37 -14.65
CA ALA A 170 11.57 -15.14 -15.59
C ALA A 170 12.40 -16.12 -16.46
N ALA A 171 13.69 -15.86 -16.66
CA ALA A 171 14.58 -16.77 -17.38
C ALA A 171 15.06 -17.95 -16.53
N ASN A 172 14.96 -17.84 -15.19
CA ASN A 172 15.29 -18.91 -14.26
C ASN A 172 14.30 -18.90 -13.07
N PRO A 173 13.14 -19.56 -13.20
CA PRO A 173 12.15 -19.66 -12.12
C PRO A 173 12.71 -20.27 -10.83
N SER A 174 13.80 -21.04 -10.92
CA SER A 174 14.49 -21.70 -9.81
C SER A 174 15.59 -20.83 -9.17
N ASP A 175 15.77 -19.58 -9.61
CA ASP A 175 16.77 -18.66 -9.07
C ASP A 175 16.55 -18.49 -7.55
N PRO A 176 17.53 -18.81 -6.69
CA PRO A 176 17.40 -18.69 -5.24
C PRO A 176 17.20 -17.24 -4.78
N ASN A 177 17.46 -16.25 -5.64
CA ASN A 177 17.20 -14.85 -5.35
C ASN A 177 15.74 -14.44 -5.62
N ASN A 178 14.93 -15.30 -6.25
CA ASN A 178 13.52 -15.03 -6.47
C ASN A 178 12.81 -14.75 -5.15
N ARG A 179 12.03 -13.67 -5.13
CA ARG A 179 11.29 -13.16 -3.98
C ARG A 179 9.92 -12.70 -4.44
N ILE A 180 9.07 -13.68 -4.74
CA ILE A 180 7.73 -13.43 -5.27
C ILE A 180 6.72 -12.98 -4.19
N ASP A 181 7.10 -13.12 -2.92
CA ASP A 181 6.35 -12.71 -1.73
C ASP A 181 6.76 -11.32 -1.20
N GLY A 182 7.67 -10.62 -1.89
CA GLY A 182 8.14 -9.30 -1.50
C GLY A 182 6.98 -8.31 -1.31
N TYR A 183 7.04 -7.53 -0.23
CA TYR A 183 6.06 -6.48 0.05
C TYR A 183 6.24 -5.25 -0.83
N TYR A 184 7.46 -4.84 -1.18
CA TYR A 184 7.62 -3.68 -2.06
C TYR A 184 7.53 -4.13 -3.52
N PRO A 185 6.97 -3.31 -4.43
CA PRO A 185 7.01 -3.59 -5.85
C PRO A 185 8.45 -3.77 -6.36
N ARG A 186 8.61 -4.30 -7.57
CA ARG A 186 9.93 -4.44 -8.19
C ARG A 186 10.67 -3.10 -8.25
N LEU A 187 11.99 -3.15 -8.16
CA LEU A 187 12.80 -1.94 -8.25
C LEU A 187 12.78 -1.42 -9.69
N LYS A 188 12.43 -0.14 -9.87
CA LYS A 188 12.40 0.53 -11.17
C LYS A 188 12.89 1.97 -11.01
N GLY A 189 13.43 2.53 -12.10
CA GLY A 189 14.02 3.87 -12.11
C GLY A 189 13.01 4.99 -11.82
N VAL A 190 13.51 6.22 -11.65
CA VAL A 190 12.75 7.43 -11.28
C VAL A 190 11.52 7.75 -12.12
N THR A 191 11.38 7.16 -13.31
CA THR A 191 10.24 7.35 -14.21
C THR A 191 9.12 6.31 -14.02
N ASP A 192 9.15 5.52 -12.95
CA ASP A 192 8.14 4.50 -12.70
C ASP A 192 6.78 5.08 -12.29
N ALA A 193 5.99 5.42 -13.31
CA ALA A 193 4.61 5.86 -13.12
C ALA A 193 3.71 4.75 -12.55
N GLN A 194 4.05 3.46 -12.75
CA GLN A 194 3.19 2.36 -12.35
C GLN A 194 3.21 2.17 -10.84
N ASN A 195 4.38 1.96 -10.23
CA ASN A 195 4.48 1.76 -8.78
C ASN A 195 4.62 3.05 -7.97
N GLY A 196 4.95 4.17 -8.63
CA GLY A 196 4.98 5.50 -8.00
C GLY A 196 3.60 6.14 -7.82
N ARG A 197 2.55 5.56 -8.41
CA ARG A 197 1.22 6.16 -8.41
C ARG A 197 0.61 6.16 -7.02
N THR A 198 -0.01 7.30 -6.68
CA THR A 198 -0.55 7.57 -5.35
C THR A 198 -1.77 6.71 -5.03
N SER A 199 -1.55 5.61 -4.30
CA SER A 199 -2.56 4.59 -4.07
C SER A 199 -2.72 4.20 -2.61
N ASP A 200 -3.78 3.44 -2.31
CA ASP A 200 -4.01 2.86 -0.99
C ASP A 200 -2.96 1.81 -0.57
N TYR A 201 -2.07 1.40 -1.48
CA TYR A 201 -0.92 0.54 -1.18
C TYR A 201 0.00 1.13 -0.10
N TYR A 202 0.20 2.44 -0.20
CA TYR A 202 1.09 3.22 0.66
C TYR A 202 0.32 3.96 1.76
N LEU A 203 -0.94 3.57 2.01
CA LEU A 203 -1.79 4.16 3.03
C LEU A 203 -1.81 3.29 4.29
N TYR A 204 -1.05 3.69 5.29
CA TYR A 204 -0.85 2.96 6.53
C TYR A 204 -1.85 3.38 7.61
N ASN A 205 -2.31 2.43 8.43
CA ASN A 205 -3.01 2.75 9.66
C ASN A 205 -2.02 3.36 10.66
N ALA A 206 -2.31 4.57 11.13
CA ALA A 206 -1.44 5.30 12.05
C ALA A 206 -1.97 5.31 13.50
N SER A 207 -2.99 4.51 13.79
CA SER A 207 -3.49 4.35 15.17
C SER A 207 -2.40 3.77 16.06
N PHE A 208 -2.27 4.28 17.28
CA PHE A 208 -1.21 3.88 18.20
C PHE A 208 -1.69 3.87 19.66
N VAL A 209 -0.96 3.12 20.47
CA VAL A 209 -0.95 3.22 21.94
C VAL A 209 0.51 3.36 22.36
N LYS A 210 0.81 4.34 23.20
CA LYS A 210 2.18 4.66 23.62
C LYS A 210 2.23 4.86 25.13
N LEU A 211 3.12 4.12 25.79
CA LEU A 211 3.58 4.42 27.15
C LEU A 211 4.45 5.69 27.09
N ARG A 212 4.00 6.74 27.78
CA ARG A 212 4.65 8.05 27.82
C ARG A 212 5.63 8.16 28.97
N ASN A 213 5.25 7.64 30.13
CA ASN A 213 6.06 7.64 31.33
C ASN A 213 5.82 6.36 32.12
N LEU A 214 6.89 5.78 32.65
CA LEU A 214 6.85 4.69 33.63
C LEU A 214 7.81 5.07 34.75
N GLN A 215 7.28 5.22 35.96
CA GLN A 215 8.03 5.42 37.18
C GLN A 215 7.81 4.22 38.08
N LEU A 216 8.89 3.71 38.65
CA LEU A 216 8.89 2.64 39.64
C LEU A 216 9.59 3.16 40.89
N GLY A 217 8.96 2.97 42.04
CA GLY A 217 9.49 3.32 43.34
C GLY A 217 9.52 2.12 44.28
N TYR A 218 10.38 2.22 45.28
CA TYR A 218 10.44 1.29 46.39
C TYR A 218 10.74 2.08 47.67
N THR A 219 9.84 1.96 48.64
CA THR A 219 10.00 2.47 50.00
C THR A 219 10.32 1.28 50.90
N PRO A 220 11.58 1.13 51.35
CA PRO A 220 11.93 0.15 52.36
C PRO A 220 11.16 0.44 53.65
N SER A 221 10.67 -0.63 54.29
CA SER A 221 10.07 -0.60 55.63
C SER A 221 11.09 -0.27 56.72
#